data_AF-A0A839FV39-F1
#
_entry.id   AF-A0A839FV39-F1
#
_cell.length_a   1.000
_cell.length_b   1.000
_cell.length_c   1.000
_cell.angle_alpha   90.00
_cell.angle_beta   90.00
_cell.angle_gamma   90.00
#
_symmetry.space_group_name_H-M   'P 1'
#
loop_
_entity.id
_entity.type
_entity.pdbx_description
1 polymer ?
#
loop_
_entity_poly.entity_id
_entity_poly.type
_entity_poly.pdbx_seq_one_letter_code
_entity_poly.pdbx_strand_id
1 'polypeptide(L)'
;METASRGRPRIQDTADDIVAAVLATAGARVSTPDFSTRRVAELTGLSQTLVSRAGRRLRRAGGSAVESSAGESSADIDPEIGTGAGRARELVLLEMQVRFPQIILRFTPAPLVSSGGRGAVTATAQRTVAERRATALMASLHASEASRWRVRDAGEAPSAEVMPPASDPLCAVWDARDRDWEAFLDRTARLLDRCAPTVEAIPGDLLDLLARRAGRGLHGSSWQRSLRQSGSISDSDQDSLGLAADMERSPRNRWFSQVELSVTEQIAIALRREITNSGFRAGDRLSPRVLADRLGLSRGAVRSAMSRLVDDGLLDSSQGSFRVPAVTGADVVDLYAARLHLGMVLLRACAVQPRHQMLPVRLALGAVEAAATQGTRSDVGLADLQFQQELAEASGLSQSARGFHALTLRVRMFIAVLGLDYSPAVERIVSDDRRILSAVLAGDAEAAVRAWRLKLDNAVRHMSALAPESFDAELWSRLSR
;
A
#
# COMPACT_ATOMS: atom_id res chain seq x y z
N MET A 1 -23.06 -23.74 -22.01
CA MET A 1 -22.84 -23.76 -20.54
C MET A 1 -21.34 -23.95 -20.34
N GLU A 2 -20.58 -22.86 -20.48
CA GLU A 2 -19.11 -22.88 -20.38
C GLU A 2 -18.68 -22.81 -18.92
N THR A 3 -17.85 -23.78 -18.53
CA THR A 3 -17.30 -23.95 -17.19
C THR A 3 -16.16 -22.96 -16.95
N ALA A 4 -16.40 -21.93 -16.13
CA ALA A 4 -15.35 -21.07 -15.60
C ALA A 4 -14.40 -21.88 -14.69
N SER A 5 -13.10 -21.95 -15.02
CA SER A 5 -12.10 -22.61 -14.19
C SER A 5 -11.82 -21.79 -12.92
N ARG A 6 -12.54 -22.09 -11.83
CA ARG A 6 -12.24 -21.58 -10.49
C ARG A 6 -11.01 -22.30 -9.90
N GLY A 7 -10.07 -21.53 -9.32
CA GLY A 7 -9.39 -21.99 -8.09
C GLY A 7 -7.90 -22.38 -8.12
N ARG A 8 -7.06 -21.83 -9.01
CA ARG A 8 -5.60 -21.84 -8.78
C ARG A 8 -4.99 -20.48 -9.16
N PRO A 9 -4.36 -19.74 -8.23
CA PRO A 9 -3.50 -18.62 -8.60
C PRO A 9 -2.45 -19.12 -9.58
N ARG A 10 -2.22 -18.42 -10.68
CA ARG A 10 -1.08 -18.74 -11.54
C ARG A 10 0.16 -18.40 -10.74
N ILE A 11 1.07 -19.36 -10.56
CA ILE A 11 2.29 -19.23 -9.72
C ILE A 11 3.03 -17.92 -10.00
N GLN A 12 3.03 -17.45 -11.26
CA GLN A 12 3.65 -16.19 -11.63
C GLN A 12 2.91 -14.97 -11.10
N ASP A 13 1.58 -14.93 -11.07
CA ASP A 13 0.82 -13.78 -10.56
C ASP A 13 1.05 -13.61 -9.05
N THR A 14 1.12 -14.72 -8.31
CA THR A 14 1.52 -14.71 -6.89
C THR A 14 2.97 -14.25 -6.70
N ALA A 15 3.89 -14.71 -7.56
CA ALA A 15 5.27 -14.25 -7.52
C ALA A 15 5.40 -12.75 -7.80
N ASP A 16 4.58 -12.23 -8.73
CA ASP A 16 4.52 -10.80 -9.04
C ASP A 16 4.04 -10.00 -7.83
N ASP A 17 2.99 -10.42 -7.15
CA ASP A 17 2.48 -9.77 -5.93
C ASP A 17 3.50 -9.79 -4.78
N ILE A 18 4.19 -10.91 -4.59
CA ILE A 18 5.22 -11.05 -3.54
C ILE A 18 6.43 -10.15 -3.85
N VAL A 19 6.91 -10.17 -5.09
CA VAL A 19 8.03 -9.31 -5.51
C VAL A 19 7.62 -7.84 -5.47
N ALA A 20 6.38 -7.51 -5.84
CA ALA A 20 5.85 -6.17 -5.72
C ALA A 20 5.84 -5.70 -4.26
N ALA A 21 5.36 -6.53 -3.32
CA ALA A 21 5.38 -6.21 -1.90
C ALA A 21 6.82 -5.95 -1.38
N VAL A 22 7.79 -6.76 -1.81
CA VAL A 22 9.22 -6.63 -1.40
C VAL A 22 9.83 -5.35 -1.93
N LEU A 23 9.59 -5.04 -3.19
CA LEU A 23 10.16 -3.84 -3.79
C LEU A 23 9.43 -2.57 -3.32
N ALA A 24 8.12 -2.63 -3.09
CA ALA A 24 7.34 -1.50 -2.59
C ALA A 24 7.78 -1.07 -1.18
N THR A 25 8.22 -2.00 -0.34
CA THR A 25 8.69 -1.73 1.03
C THR A 25 10.19 -1.42 1.13
N ALA A 26 10.93 -1.53 0.02
CA ALA A 26 12.37 -1.37 0.01
C ALA A 26 12.82 0.08 0.30
N GLY A 27 12.06 1.05 -0.21
CA GLY A 27 12.46 2.46 -0.19
C GLY A 27 13.74 2.71 -1.00
N ALA A 28 14.55 3.67 -0.57
CA ALA A 28 15.83 3.99 -1.20
C ALA A 28 16.81 2.80 -1.22
N ARG A 29 16.66 1.87 -0.26
CA ARG A 29 17.51 0.67 -0.12
C ARG A 29 17.41 -0.28 -1.31
N VAL A 30 16.40 -0.16 -2.18
CA VAL A 30 16.33 -0.95 -3.42
C VAL A 30 17.59 -0.81 -4.30
N SER A 31 18.37 0.25 -4.05
CA SER A 31 19.64 0.52 -4.73
C SER A 31 20.80 -0.35 -4.24
N THR A 32 20.72 -0.91 -3.03
CA THR A 32 21.79 -1.70 -2.42
C THR A 32 21.82 -3.13 -2.98
N PRO A 33 22.91 -3.88 -2.80
CA PRO A 33 22.96 -5.30 -3.15
C PRO A 33 21.91 -6.17 -2.45
N ASP A 34 21.35 -5.69 -1.32
CA ASP A 34 20.32 -6.40 -0.54
C ASP A 34 19.00 -6.60 -1.29
N PHE A 35 18.80 -5.82 -2.35
CA PHE A 35 17.66 -5.93 -3.26
C PHE A 35 18.09 -6.33 -4.68
N SER A 36 19.22 -7.04 -4.81
CA SER A 36 19.56 -7.73 -6.05
C SER A 36 18.55 -8.84 -6.36
N THR A 37 18.35 -9.22 -7.62
CA THR A 37 17.44 -10.32 -8.00
C THR A 37 17.74 -11.61 -7.23
N ARG A 38 19.04 -11.92 -7.06
CA ARG A 38 19.49 -13.03 -6.23
C ARG A 38 19.04 -12.88 -4.78
N ARG A 39 19.26 -11.70 -4.18
CA ARG A 39 18.91 -11.50 -2.78
C ARG A 39 17.40 -11.49 -2.56
N VAL A 40 16.62 -10.89 -3.45
CA VAL A 40 15.15 -10.94 -3.40
C VAL A 40 14.65 -12.39 -3.54
N ALA A 41 15.28 -13.21 -4.39
CA ALA A 41 14.98 -14.65 -4.49
C ALA A 41 15.31 -15.41 -3.19
N GLU A 42 16.47 -15.17 -2.59
CA GLU A 42 16.84 -15.75 -1.29
C GLU A 42 15.87 -15.32 -0.18
N LEU A 43 15.50 -14.04 -0.16
CA LEU A 43 14.61 -13.47 0.85
C LEU A 43 13.18 -14.04 0.73
N THR A 44 12.65 -14.11 -0.50
CA THR A 44 11.28 -14.60 -0.76
C THR A 44 11.18 -16.12 -0.78
N GLY A 45 12.29 -16.81 -1.05
CA GLY A 45 12.29 -18.23 -1.35
C GLY A 45 11.75 -18.57 -2.74
N LEU A 46 11.51 -17.57 -3.60
CA LEU A 46 11.22 -17.75 -5.03
C LEU A 46 12.51 -18.10 -5.79
N SER A 47 12.39 -18.69 -6.99
CA SER A 47 13.55 -18.85 -7.87
C SER A 47 13.98 -17.49 -8.46
N GLN A 48 15.27 -17.32 -8.73
CA GLN A 48 15.77 -16.08 -9.36
C GLN A 48 15.08 -15.80 -10.71
N THR A 49 14.72 -16.84 -11.46
CA THR A 49 13.99 -16.71 -12.72
C THR A 49 12.59 -16.14 -12.52
N LEU A 50 11.87 -16.59 -11.49
CA LEU A 50 10.53 -16.05 -11.15
C LEU A 50 10.63 -14.59 -10.71
N VAL A 51 11.60 -14.24 -9.85
CA VAL A 51 11.83 -12.86 -9.42
C VAL A 51 12.21 -11.95 -10.60
N SER A 52 13.09 -12.44 -11.48
CA SER A 52 13.49 -11.70 -12.69
C SER A 52 12.30 -11.48 -13.63
N ARG A 53 11.44 -12.49 -13.81
CA ARG A 53 10.23 -12.37 -14.63
C ARG A 53 9.20 -11.44 -14.00
N ALA A 54 8.99 -11.52 -12.69
CA ALA A 54 8.11 -10.62 -11.94
C ALA A 54 8.54 -9.16 -12.07
N GLY A 55 9.83 -8.87 -11.87
CA GLY A 55 10.37 -7.51 -12.08
C GLY A 55 10.15 -6.99 -13.50
N ARG A 56 10.25 -7.86 -14.52
CA ARG A 56 9.93 -7.48 -15.91
C ARG A 56 8.44 -7.25 -16.15
N ARG A 57 7.55 -8.08 -15.58
CA ARG A 57 6.09 -7.91 -15.69
C ARG A 57 5.61 -6.65 -14.98
N LEU A 58 6.17 -6.33 -13.81
CA LEU A 58 5.87 -5.08 -13.10
C LEU A 58 6.26 -3.83 -13.91
N ARG A 59 7.30 -3.92 -14.74
CA ARG A 59 7.70 -2.85 -15.68
C ARG A 59 7.00 -2.90 -17.04
N ARG A 60 6.08 -3.85 -17.26
CA ARG A 60 5.35 -4.06 -18.53
C ARG A 60 3.92 -4.45 -18.19
N ALA A 61 3.11 -3.49 -17.74
CA ALA A 61 1.75 -3.77 -17.29
C ALA A 61 0.82 -4.02 -18.50
N GLY A 62 0.76 -5.28 -18.92
CA GLY A 62 -0.07 -5.73 -20.04
C GLY A 62 0.15 -7.22 -20.32
N GLY A 63 -0.07 -8.08 -19.34
CA GLY A 63 0.16 -9.53 -19.43
C GLY A 63 -1.10 -10.35 -19.19
N SER A 64 -2.17 -10.07 -19.94
CA SER A 64 -3.18 -11.10 -20.23
C SER A 64 -2.54 -12.14 -21.13
N ALA A 65 -2.69 -13.41 -20.75
CA ALA A 65 -2.21 -14.55 -21.52
C ALA A 65 -2.98 -14.65 -22.83
N VAL A 66 -2.37 -14.21 -23.92
CA VAL A 66 -2.60 -14.79 -25.25
C VAL A 66 -1.23 -15.18 -25.77
N GLU A 67 -0.96 -16.48 -25.74
CA GLU A 67 0.01 -17.09 -26.61
C GLU A 67 -0.45 -16.83 -28.05
N SER A 68 0.14 -15.82 -28.70
CA SER A 68 0.12 -15.75 -30.15
C SER A 68 1.44 -16.33 -30.64
N SER A 69 1.31 -17.52 -31.19
CA SER A 69 2.30 -18.27 -31.94
C SER A 69 2.98 -17.42 -33.02
N ALA A 70 4.21 -17.84 -33.33
CA ALA A 70 5.01 -17.41 -34.47
C ALA A 70 4.22 -17.03 -35.74
N GLY A 71 4.68 -15.96 -36.40
CA GLY A 71 4.50 -15.73 -37.84
C GLY A 71 3.84 -14.41 -38.21
N GLU A 72 4.56 -13.62 -39.03
CA GLU A 72 4.05 -12.54 -39.90
C GLU A 72 3.64 -11.24 -39.19
N SER A 73 3.80 -10.03 -39.71
CA SER A 73 4.50 -9.43 -40.85
C SER A 73 4.41 -7.92 -40.58
N SER A 74 5.37 -7.16 -41.09
CA SER A 74 5.41 -5.70 -41.07
C SER A 74 4.10 -5.02 -41.47
N ALA A 75 3.81 -3.88 -40.83
CA ALA A 75 3.46 -2.58 -41.43
C ALA A 75 2.44 -1.78 -40.61
N ASP A 76 2.68 -0.48 -40.62
CA ASP A 76 1.78 0.65 -40.40
C ASP A 76 1.45 1.12 -38.96
N ILE A 77 1.50 2.42 -38.61
CA ILE A 77 2.01 3.67 -39.22
C ILE A 77 2.32 4.59 -38.01
N ASP A 78 3.51 5.17 -37.96
CA ASP A 78 3.90 6.30 -37.10
C ASP A 78 3.70 7.60 -37.92
N PRO A 79 3.03 8.67 -37.43
CA PRO A 79 3.16 9.97 -38.05
C PRO A 79 4.21 10.82 -37.33
N GLU A 80 5.29 11.07 -38.07
CA GLU A 80 6.08 12.30 -38.08
C GLU A 80 6.75 12.78 -36.78
N ILE A 81 7.99 12.31 -36.55
CA ILE A 81 9.09 13.23 -36.20
C ILE A 81 10.28 12.88 -37.09
N GLY A 82 10.74 13.88 -37.84
CA GLY A 82 11.74 13.78 -38.88
C GLY A 82 13.06 13.13 -38.46
N THR A 83 13.67 12.49 -39.45
CA THR A 83 15.00 11.92 -39.46
C THR A 83 16.07 12.92 -39.01
N GLY A 84 16.49 12.78 -37.76
CA GLY A 84 17.72 13.32 -37.20
C GLY A 84 18.06 12.50 -35.97
N ALA A 85 19.25 11.91 -35.92
CA ALA A 85 19.74 11.08 -34.81
C ALA A 85 19.98 11.90 -33.53
N GLY A 86 18.93 12.48 -32.96
CA GLY A 86 18.92 13.07 -31.64
C GLY A 86 18.56 12.00 -30.63
N ARG A 87 19.48 11.63 -29.73
CA ARG A 87 19.14 10.85 -28.53
C ARG A 87 17.94 11.53 -27.86
N ALA A 88 16.82 10.82 -27.76
CA ALA A 88 15.68 11.29 -26.98
C ALA A 88 16.19 11.73 -25.60
N ARG A 89 15.87 12.96 -25.18
CA ARG A 89 16.36 13.50 -23.90
C ARG A 89 15.94 12.56 -22.77
N GLU A 90 16.93 12.15 -21.97
CA GLU A 90 16.69 11.37 -20.76
C GLU A 90 15.79 12.14 -19.80
N LEU A 91 14.95 11.43 -19.04
CA LEU A 91 13.99 12.03 -18.12
C LEU A 91 14.41 11.89 -16.66
N VAL A 92 13.89 12.78 -15.81
CA VAL A 92 13.89 12.62 -14.36
C VAL A 92 12.47 12.84 -13.84
N LEU A 93 12.09 12.09 -12.81
CA LEU A 93 10.79 12.28 -12.17
C LEU A 93 10.78 13.59 -11.39
N LEU A 94 9.87 14.50 -11.72
CA LEU A 94 9.75 15.82 -11.12
C LEU A 94 8.80 15.82 -9.94
N GLU A 95 7.67 15.12 -10.06
CA GLU A 95 6.57 15.20 -9.10
C GLU A 95 5.74 13.90 -9.14
N MET A 96 5.22 13.52 -7.99
CA MET A 96 4.19 12.51 -7.84
C MET A 96 3.10 13.01 -6.89
N GLN A 97 1.86 13.06 -7.37
CA GLN A 97 0.69 13.40 -6.57
C GLN A 97 -0.33 12.28 -6.65
N VAL A 98 -0.84 11.88 -5.48
CA VAL A 98 -1.88 10.87 -5.34
C VAL A 98 -3.03 11.51 -4.59
N ARG A 99 -4.01 12.03 -5.32
CA ARG A 99 -5.17 12.75 -4.78
C ARG A 99 -6.41 12.18 -5.43
N PHE A 100 -7.26 11.49 -4.69
CA PHE A 100 -8.49 10.96 -5.27
C PHE A 100 -9.29 12.06 -6.01
N PRO A 101 -9.75 11.83 -7.25
CA PRO A 101 -9.76 10.55 -7.96
C PRO A 101 -8.52 10.25 -8.82
N GLN A 102 -7.46 11.06 -8.73
CA GLN A 102 -6.33 11.05 -9.65
C GLN A 102 -4.99 10.59 -9.05
N ILE A 103 -4.17 10.00 -9.92
CA ILE A 103 -2.73 9.80 -9.70
C ILE A 103 -1.98 10.50 -10.83
N ILE A 104 -1.01 11.34 -10.47
CA ILE A 104 -0.24 12.15 -11.42
C ILE A 104 1.24 11.91 -11.15
N LEU A 105 1.98 11.50 -12.19
CA LEU A 105 3.44 11.48 -12.20
C LEU A 105 3.93 12.41 -13.32
N ARG A 106 4.68 13.44 -12.96
CA ARG A 106 5.29 14.36 -13.92
C ARG A 106 6.77 14.11 -14.02
N PHE A 107 7.26 14.14 -15.26
CA PHE A 107 8.66 14.00 -15.61
C PHE A 107 9.14 15.29 -16.27
N THR A 108 10.45 15.51 -16.23
CA THR A 108 11.10 16.62 -16.93
C THR A 108 12.38 16.12 -17.58
N PRO A 109 12.84 16.71 -18.70
CA PRO A 109 14.13 16.37 -19.27
C PRO A 109 15.25 16.55 -18.23
N ALA A 110 16.16 15.58 -18.16
CA ALA A 110 17.32 15.65 -17.29
C ALA A 110 18.15 16.90 -17.64
N PRO A 111 18.65 17.64 -16.63
CA PRO A 111 19.57 18.73 -16.90
C PRO A 111 20.80 18.22 -17.64
N LEU A 112 21.31 19.00 -18.59
CA LEU A 112 22.51 18.66 -19.36
C LEU A 112 23.71 18.60 -18.42
N VAL A 113 24.05 17.42 -17.91
CA VAL A 113 25.28 17.20 -17.15
C VAL A 113 26.36 16.75 -18.13
N SER A 114 27.49 17.46 -18.16
CA SER A 114 28.68 17.07 -18.90
C SER A 114 29.14 15.69 -18.43
N SER A 115 28.87 14.67 -19.24
CA SER A 115 29.23 13.28 -18.95
C SER A 115 30.75 13.09 -19.04
N GLY A 116 31.46 13.39 -17.95
CA GLY A 116 32.85 12.97 -17.77
C GLY A 116 32.91 11.44 -17.81
N GLY A 117 33.78 10.91 -18.66
CA GLY A 117 33.85 9.49 -19.03
C GLY A 117 33.81 8.54 -17.84
N ARG A 118 32.68 7.84 -17.67
CA ARG A 118 32.56 6.69 -16.76
C ARG A 118 32.69 5.40 -17.59
N GLY A 119 33.57 4.49 -17.16
CA GLY A 119 33.81 3.22 -17.86
C GLY A 119 32.55 2.34 -17.98
N ALA A 120 32.52 1.42 -18.95
CA ALA A 120 31.34 0.60 -19.28
C ALA A 120 30.77 -0.22 -18.10
N VAL A 121 31.63 -0.64 -17.16
CA VAL A 121 31.23 -1.43 -15.98
C VAL A 121 30.40 -0.59 -14.98
N THR A 122 30.80 0.66 -14.73
CA THR A 122 30.05 1.55 -13.82
C THR A 122 28.73 1.99 -14.45
N ALA A 123 28.69 2.19 -15.77
CA ALA A 123 27.45 2.47 -16.50
C ALA A 123 26.43 1.32 -16.41
N THR A 124 26.89 0.07 -16.51
CA THR A 124 26.02 -1.11 -16.38
C THR A 124 25.44 -1.24 -14.97
N ALA A 125 26.27 -1.07 -13.94
CA ALA A 125 25.82 -1.12 -12.55
C ALA A 125 24.82 0.00 -12.22
N GLN A 126 25.06 1.23 -12.72
CA GLN A 126 24.15 2.36 -12.57
C GLN A 126 22.80 2.09 -13.24
N ARG A 127 22.80 1.50 -14.45
CA ARG A 127 21.58 1.09 -15.15
C ARG A 127 20.78 0.05 -14.35
N THR A 128 21.43 -0.98 -13.81
CA THR A 128 20.75 -1.98 -12.97
C THR A 128 20.15 -1.37 -11.70
N VAL A 129 20.83 -0.39 -11.08
CA VAL A 129 20.28 0.35 -9.93
C VAL A 129 19.06 1.19 -10.34
N ALA A 130 19.15 1.94 -11.45
CA ALA A 130 18.05 2.76 -11.95
C ALA A 130 16.82 1.90 -12.32
N GLU A 131 17.03 0.76 -12.99
CA GLU A 131 15.98 -0.20 -13.30
C GLU A 131 15.29 -0.75 -12.05
N ARG A 132 16.05 -1.04 -10.99
CA ARG A 132 15.49 -1.49 -9.71
C ARG A 132 14.64 -0.42 -9.04
N ARG A 133 15.06 0.85 -9.09
CA ARG A 133 14.26 1.99 -8.59
C ARG A 133 12.96 2.15 -9.37
N ALA A 134 13.01 2.07 -10.70
CA ALA A 134 11.82 2.09 -11.54
C ALA A 134 10.86 0.94 -11.21
N THR A 135 11.40 -0.26 -11.02
CA THR A 135 10.61 -1.43 -10.62
C THR A 135 9.97 -1.24 -9.24
N ALA A 136 10.67 -0.64 -8.27
CA ALA A 136 10.10 -0.35 -6.94
C ALA A 136 8.96 0.67 -6.97
N LEU A 137 9.07 1.70 -7.81
CA LEU A 137 7.98 2.65 -8.02
C LEU A 137 6.76 1.94 -8.64
N MET A 138 6.95 1.16 -9.70
CA MET A 138 5.88 0.36 -10.32
C MET A 138 5.26 -0.63 -9.33
N ALA A 139 6.09 -1.31 -8.54
CA ALA A 139 5.65 -2.20 -7.47
C ALA A 139 4.78 -1.49 -6.42
N SER A 140 5.12 -0.24 -6.08
CA SER A 140 4.35 0.58 -5.15
C SER A 140 2.98 0.94 -5.72
N LEU A 141 2.92 1.27 -7.02
CA LEU A 141 1.64 1.52 -7.72
C LEU A 141 0.79 0.23 -7.77
N HIS A 142 1.39 -0.90 -8.12
CA HIS A 142 0.72 -2.21 -8.16
C HIS A 142 0.15 -2.61 -6.78
N ALA A 143 0.95 -2.46 -5.72
CA ALA A 143 0.56 -2.80 -4.35
C ALA A 143 -0.38 -1.78 -3.69
N SER A 144 -0.65 -0.64 -4.33
CA SER A 144 -1.45 0.46 -3.76
C SER A 144 -2.95 0.18 -3.71
N GLU A 145 -3.42 -0.81 -4.46
CA GLU A 145 -4.84 -1.07 -4.73
C GLU A 145 -5.61 0.12 -5.33
N ALA A 146 -4.89 1.10 -5.91
CA ALA A 146 -5.51 2.29 -6.48
C ALA A 146 -6.48 1.98 -7.63
N SER A 147 -6.24 0.91 -8.38
CA SER A 147 -7.16 0.39 -9.41
C SER A 147 -8.58 0.11 -8.93
N ARG A 148 -8.79 0.01 -7.60
CA ARG A 148 -10.09 -0.21 -6.99
C ARG A 148 -10.85 1.08 -6.66
N TRP A 149 -10.26 2.27 -6.88
CA TRP A 149 -10.97 3.53 -6.65
C TRP A 149 -12.22 3.61 -7.54
N ARG A 150 -13.33 4.08 -6.97
CA ARG A 150 -14.61 4.25 -7.66
C ARG A 150 -15.04 5.70 -7.57
N VAL A 151 -15.35 6.33 -8.71
CA VAL A 151 -15.92 7.68 -8.79
C VAL A 151 -17.37 7.57 -9.22
N ARG A 152 -18.27 8.25 -8.51
CA ARG A 152 -19.67 8.40 -8.93
C ARG A 152 -19.79 9.51 -9.96
N ASP A 153 -20.67 9.32 -10.95
CA ASP A 153 -21.33 10.42 -11.66
C ASP A 153 -22.23 11.15 -10.66
N ALA A 154 -21.64 12.05 -9.87
CA ALA A 154 -22.35 13.00 -9.04
C ALA A 154 -22.08 14.39 -9.61
N GLY A 155 -23.15 15.10 -9.97
CA GLY A 155 -23.10 16.43 -10.57
C GLY A 155 -22.21 17.41 -9.79
N GLU A 156 -21.50 18.23 -10.55
CA GLU A 156 -20.64 19.34 -10.13
C GLU A 156 -19.60 19.01 -9.04
N ALA A 157 -18.43 18.56 -9.50
CA ALA A 157 -17.22 18.54 -8.68
C ALA A 157 -16.78 19.97 -8.29
N PRO A 158 -16.21 20.18 -7.09
CA PRO A 158 -15.63 21.45 -6.71
C PRO A 158 -14.47 21.81 -7.66
N SER A 159 -14.48 23.08 -8.07
CA SER A 159 -13.53 23.82 -8.93
C SER A 159 -12.25 23.08 -9.33
N ALA A 160 -12.12 22.84 -10.63
CA ALA A 160 -10.95 22.27 -11.28
C ALA A 160 -9.65 23.00 -10.90
N GLU A 161 -8.84 22.40 -10.03
CA GLU A 161 -7.39 22.56 -10.17
C GLU A 161 -7.01 21.96 -11.53
N VAL A 162 -6.37 22.78 -12.35
CA VAL A 162 -6.08 22.56 -13.77
C VAL A 162 -5.53 21.15 -13.99
N MET A 163 -6.35 20.31 -14.61
CA MET A 163 -5.91 19.05 -15.20
C MET A 163 -4.73 19.37 -16.13
N PRO A 164 -3.52 18.83 -15.91
CA PRO A 164 -2.50 18.91 -16.94
C PRO A 164 -3.11 18.28 -18.20
N PRO A 165 -2.96 18.91 -19.38
CA PRO A 165 -3.65 18.43 -20.57
C PRO A 165 -3.30 16.95 -20.77
N ALA A 166 -4.29 16.10 -21.02
CA ALA A 166 -4.10 14.65 -21.22
C ALA A 166 -3.06 14.33 -22.32
N SER A 167 -2.74 15.33 -23.14
CA SER A 167 -1.72 15.35 -24.18
C SER A 167 -0.29 15.65 -23.71
N ASP A 168 0.00 15.95 -22.44
CA ASP A 168 1.38 16.19 -21.97
C ASP A 168 2.21 14.91 -22.09
N PRO A 169 3.19 14.84 -23.02
CA PRO A 169 3.95 13.61 -23.28
C PRO A 169 4.90 13.24 -22.14
N LEU A 170 5.10 14.12 -21.16
CA LEU A 170 5.96 13.90 -19.98
C LEU A 170 5.15 13.68 -18.69
N CYS A 171 3.85 13.45 -18.80
CA CYS A 171 2.97 13.18 -17.67
C CYS A 171 2.32 11.79 -17.83
N ALA A 172 2.23 11.04 -16.74
CA ALA A 172 1.30 9.93 -16.60
C ALA A 172 0.20 10.35 -15.62
N VAL A 173 -1.04 10.39 -16.11
CA VAL A 173 -2.22 10.72 -15.32
C VAL A 173 -3.13 9.51 -15.35
N TRP A 174 -3.60 9.11 -14.18
CA TRP A 174 -4.72 8.21 -14.02
C TRP A 174 -5.87 8.94 -13.36
N ASP A 175 -7.07 8.69 -13.85
CA ASP A 175 -8.30 9.11 -13.20
C ASP A 175 -9.18 7.89 -12.95
N ALA A 176 -9.65 7.74 -11.72
CA ALA A 176 -10.52 6.63 -11.33
C ALA A 176 -11.87 6.60 -12.08
N ARG A 177 -12.22 7.68 -12.82
CA ARG A 177 -13.37 7.72 -13.75
C ARG A 177 -13.13 6.98 -15.06
N ASP A 178 -11.94 7.09 -15.64
CA ASP A 178 -11.61 6.54 -16.98
C ASP A 178 -11.39 5.02 -16.97
N ARG A 179 -11.23 4.41 -15.79
CA ARG A 179 -11.11 2.95 -15.54
C ARG A 179 -9.98 2.21 -16.26
N ASP A 180 -9.16 2.86 -17.07
CA ASP A 180 -8.02 2.23 -17.74
C ASP A 180 -6.74 2.32 -16.90
N TRP A 181 -6.71 1.53 -15.81
CA TRP A 181 -5.55 1.43 -14.93
C TRP A 181 -4.33 0.84 -15.62
N GLU A 182 -4.54 -0.13 -16.51
CA GLU A 182 -3.45 -0.79 -17.24
C GLU A 182 -2.77 0.21 -18.19
N ALA A 183 -3.52 1.02 -18.95
CA ALA A 183 -2.92 2.04 -19.81
C ALA A 183 -2.11 3.09 -19.03
N PHE A 184 -2.54 3.44 -17.81
CA PHE A 184 -1.76 4.31 -16.93
C PHE A 184 -0.45 3.66 -16.48
N LEU A 185 -0.49 2.40 -16.02
CA LEU A 185 0.72 1.67 -15.63
C LEU A 185 1.68 1.54 -16.81
N ASP A 186 1.16 1.25 -18.00
CA ASP A 186 1.93 1.12 -19.23
C ASP A 186 2.58 2.44 -19.66
N ARG A 187 1.83 3.55 -19.58
CA ARG A 187 2.38 4.89 -19.82
C ARG A 187 3.46 5.25 -18.81
N THR A 188 3.23 4.93 -17.54
CA THR A 188 4.19 5.16 -16.46
C THR A 188 5.48 4.36 -16.70
N ALA A 189 5.36 3.09 -17.04
CA ALA A 189 6.49 2.23 -17.38
C ALA A 189 7.31 2.80 -18.55
N ARG A 190 6.66 3.23 -19.64
CA ARG A 190 7.34 3.87 -20.79
C ARG A 190 8.09 5.15 -20.42
N LEU A 191 7.55 5.96 -19.51
CA LEU A 191 8.23 7.17 -19.04
C LEU A 191 9.43 6.83 -18.15
N LEU A 192 9.32 5.81 -17.29
CA LEU A 192 10.41 5.33 -16.45
C LEU A 192 11.54 4.70 -17.27
N ASP A 193 11.23 3.99 -18.36
CA ASP A 193 12.24 3.43 -19.27
C ASP A 193 13.05 4.52 -20.01
N ARG A 194 12.50 5.74 -20.12
CA ARG A 194 13.17 6.93 -20.67
C ARG A 194 13.96 7.72 -19.62
N CYS A 195 13.90 7.34 -18.35
CA CYS A 195 14.64 8.03 -17.30
C CYS A 195 16.15 7.84 -17.45
N ALA A 196 16.92 8.85 -17.05
CA ALA A 196 18.37 8.76 -16.98
C ALA A 196 18.78 7.54 -16.13
N PRO A 197 19.80 6.76 -16.50
CA PRO A 197 20.24 5.58 -15.76
C PRO A 197 21.03 5.97 -14.50
N THR A 198 20.45 6.83 -13.66
CA THR A 198 21.05 7.39 -12.45
C THR A 198 20.07 7.25 -11.29
N VAL A 199 20.62 7.23 -10.07
CA VAL A 199 19.81 7.24 -8.84
C VAL A 199 18.97 8.52 -8.72
N GLU A 200 19.45 9.63 -9.29
CA GLU A 200 18.74 10.91 -9.22
C GLU A 200 17.47 10.93 -10.08
N ALA A 201 17.36 10.09 -11.11
CA ALA A 201 16.17 10.08 -11.96
C ALA A 201 14.90 9.68 -11.20
N ILE A 202 15.03 8.78 -10.23
CA ILE A 202 13.97 8.36 -9.30
C ILE A 202 14.53 8.50 -7.87
N PRO A 203 14.27 9.62 -7.19
CA PRO A 203 14.89 9.92 -5.91
C PRO A 203 14.54 8.94 -4.78
N GLY A 204 15.46 8.79 -3.83
CA GLY A 204 15.32 7.82 -2.74
C GLY A 204 14.26 8.23 -1.71
N ASP A 205 14.10 9.52 -1.46
CA ASP A 205 13.10 10.11 -0.57
C ASP A 205 11.65 9.87 -1.06
N LEU A 206 11.43 9.89 -2.38
CA LEU A 206 10.18 9.42 -2.96
C LEU A 206 9.95 7.93 -2.67
N LEU A 207 10.94 7.09 -2.94
CA LEU A 207 10.81 5.65 -2.70
C LEU A 207 10.55 5.36 -1.22
N ASP A 208 11.19 6.10 -0.31
CA ASP A 208 10.95 5.99 1.13
C ASP A 208 9.52 6.44 1.52
N LEU A 209 8.99 7.48 0.86
CA LEU A 209 7.59 7.88 1.02
C LEU A 209 6.64 6.76 0.59
N LEU A 210 6.88 6.16 -0.58
CA LEU A 210 6.07 5.04 -1.09
C LEU A 210 6.17 3.81 -0.18
N ALA A 211 7.37 3.51 0.33
CA ALA A 211 7.59 2.39 1.26
C ALA A 211 6.84 2.56 2.58
N ARG A 212 6.75 3.78 3.13
CA ARG A 212 5.92 4.05 4.32
C ARG A 212 4.42 3.82 4.06
N ARG A 213 3.98 3.91 2.81
CA ARG A 213 2.59 3.72 2.38
C ARG A 213 2.28 2.32 1.85
N ALA A 214 3.29 1.47 1.68
CA ALA A 214 3.10 0.10 1.20
C ALA A 214 2.12 -0.67 2.10
N GLY A 215 1.09 -1.26 1.49
CA GLY A 215 0.02 -1.99 2.20
C GLY A 215 -1.01 -1.12 2.93
N ARG A 216 -0.92 0.21 2.84
CA ARG A 216 -1.84 1.19 3.46
C ARG A 216 -2.57 2.07 2.44
N GLY A 217 -2.28 1.90 1.15
CA GLY A 217 -2.78 2.75 0.07
C GLY A 217 -1.95 4.03 -0.10
N LEU A 218 -1.97 4.60 -1.31
CA LEU A 218 -1.15 5.78 -1.66
C LEU A 218 -1.90 7.12 -1.47
N HIS A 219 -3.16 7.12 -1.06
CA HIS A 219 -4.00 8.33 -0.98
C HIS A 219 -3.37 9.49 -0.19
N GLY A 220 -3.41 10.71 -0.73
CA GLY A 220 -2.85 11.90 -0.09
C GLY A 220 -1.32 11.95 -0.11
N SER A 221 -0.66 11.03 -0.81
CA SER A 221 0.79 11.10 -1.02
C SER A 221 1.09 12.22 -2.01
N SER A 222 1.93 13.18 -1.59
CA SER A 222 2.42 14.24 -2.44
C SER A 222 3.92 14.34 -2.28
N TRP A 223 4.64 14.30 -3.40
CA TRP A 223 6.07 14.44 -3.47
C TRP A 223 6.45 15.33 -4.64
N GLN A 224 7.40 16.24 -4.43
CA GLN A 224 7.98 17.09 -5.46
C GLN A 224 9.48 17.12 -5.29
N ARG A 225 10.20 17.08 -6.41
CA ARG A 225 11.66 17.21 -6.43
C ARG A 225 12.05 18.59 -5.92
N SER A 226 12.80 18.65 -4.83
CA SER A 226 13.39 19.89 -4.36
C SER A 226 14.49 20.33 -5.33
N LEU A 227 14.18 21.30 -6.20
CA LEU A 227 15.18 22.01 -6.98
C LEU A 227 16.00 22.86 -6.00
N ARG A 228 17.10 22.31 -5.45
CA ARG A 228 18.12 23.19 -4.88
C ARG A 228 18.61 24.07 -6.04
N GLN A 229 18.30 25.37 -5.98
CA GLN A 229 18.77 26.35 -6.95
C GLN A 229 20.29 26.23 -7.08
N SER A 230 20.72 25.74 -8.23
CA SER A 230 22.08 25.98 -8.70
C SER A 230 22.10 27.43 -9.18
N GLY A 231 22.30 28.37 -8.25
CA GLY A 231 22.30 29.81 -8.52
C GLY A 231 23.27 30.52 -7.60
N SER A 232 24.39 30.95 -8.18
CA SER A 232 25.26 32.06 -7.76
C SER A 232 25.59 32.17 -6.26
N ILE A 233 26.82 31.79 -5.91
CA ILE A 233 27.50 32.39 -4.76
C ILE A 233 27.67 33.88 -5.10
N SER A 234 26.73 34.71 -4.64
CA SER A 234 26.93 36.14 -4.46
C SER A 234 27.58 36.32 -3.10
N ASP A 235 28.81 36.80 -3.12
CA ASP A 235 29.61 37.14 -1.96
C ASP A 235 29.06 38.44 -1.35
N SER A 236 28.04 38.32 -0.50
CA SER A 236 27.54 39.40 0.38
C SER A 236 26.42 38.84 1.24
N ASP A 237 26.81 38.29 2.39
CA ASP A 237 26.09 38.30 3.68
C ASP A 237 26.74 37.23 4.58
N GLN A 238 28.02 37.46 4.88
CA GLN A 238 28.68 36.85 6.03
C GLN A 238 28.16 37.53 7.30
N ASP A 239 26.95 37.17 7.73
CA ASP A 239 26.50 37.44 9.11
C ASP A 239 25.21 36.66 9.41
N SER A 240 25.29 35.32 9.37
CA SER A 240 24.35 34.38 10.02
C SER A 240 24.82 32.91 10.01
N LEU A 241 26.14 32.67 9.90
CA LEU A 241 26.71 31.31 9.99
C LEU A 241 27.10 31.01 11.44
N GLY A 242 26.11 30.57 12.22
CA GLY A 242 26.34 30.08 13.58
C GLY A 242 25.43 28.95 14.05
N LEU A 243 24.33 28.61 13.36
CA LEU A 243 23.33 27.67 13.92
C LEU A 243 22.64 26.73 12.90
N ALA A 244 23.22 26.51 11.72
CA ALA A 244 22.59 25.66 10.68
C ALA A 244 23.44 24.46 10.20
N ALA A 245 24.59 24.18 10.83
CA ALA A 245 25.46 23.05 10.46
C ALA A 245 25.33 21.81 11.37
N ASP A 246 24.53 21.87 12.44
CA ASP A 246 24.45 20.79 13.46
C ASP A 246 23.12 20.01 13.48
N MET A 247 22.25 20.17 12.48
CA MET A 247 20.95 19.47 12.45
C MET A 247 20.86 18.27 11.49
N GLU A 248 21.97 17.87 10.84
CA GLU A 248 22.02 16.65 10.02
C GLU A 248 22.61 15.41 10.72
N ARG A 249 22.93 15.48 12.02
CA ARG A 249 23.26 14.29 12.80
C ARG A 249 22.74 14.39 14.23
N SER A 250 21.43 14.23 14.39
CA SER A 250 20.92 13.75 15.68
C SER A 250 20.98 12.21 15.68
N PRO A 251 21.82 11.56 16.50
CA PRO A 251 21.80 10.11 16.69
C PRO A 251 20.64 9.73 17.63
N ARG A 252 19.44 10.21 17.32
CA ARG A 252 18.22 9.87 18.05
C ARG A 252 17.67 8.56 17.51
N ASN A 253 17.73 7.55 18.38
CA ASN A 253 17.12 6.21 18.29
C ASN A 253 17.93 5.12 17.57
N ARG A 254 19.04 4.69 18.20
CA ARG A 254 19.58 3.32 18.02
C ARG A 254 18.74 2.22 18.70
N TRP A 255 17.63 2.57 19.36
CA TRP A 255 16.75 1.64 20.09
C TRP A 255 15.45 1.31 19.36
N PHE A 256 15.17 1.97 18.23
CA PHE A 256 14.07 1.60 17.35
C PHE A 256 14.67 1.38 15.97
N SER A 257 14.81 0.11 15.58
CA SER A 257 15.00 -0.22 14.18
C SER A 257 13.89 0.48 13.39
N GLN A 258 14.26 1.21 12.33
CA GLN A 258 13.31 1.59 11.29
C GLN A 258 12.49 0.33 11.01
N VAL A 259 11.16 0.41 11.12
CA VAL A 259 10.30 -0.78 11.01
C VAL A 259 10.32 -1.21 9.55
N GLU A 260 11.37 -1.95 9.21
CA GLU A 260 11.54 -2.66 7.97
C GLU A 260 10.66 -3.90 8.06
N LEU A 261 9.67 -4.02 7.17
CA LEU A 261 8.97 -5.28 7.03
C LEU A 261 9.95 -6.31 6.46
N SER A 262 10.39 -7.23 7.31
CA SER A 262 11.17 -8.39 6.90
C SER A 262 10.43 -9.15 5.81
N VAL A 263 11.17 -9.85 4.94
CA VAL A 263 10.50 -10.60 3.87
C VAL A 263 9.60 -11.72 4.43
N THR A 264 9.91 -12.23 5.62
CA THR A 264 8.99 -13.07 6.40
C THR A 264 7.67 -12.37 6.69
N GLU A 265 7.66 -11.09 7.09
CA GLU A 265 6.44 -10.31 7.32
C GLU A 265 5.65 -10.08 6.04
N GLN A 266 6.33 -9.96 4.90
CA GLN A 266 5.66 -9.76 3.61
C GLN A 266 5.06 -11.04 3.07
N ILE A 267 5.76 -12.16 3.21
CA ILE A 267 5.19 -13.49 2.95
C ILE A 267 4.03 -13.75 3.91
N ALA A 268 4.11 -13.29 5.18
CA ALA A 268 3.01 -13.39 6.13
C ALA A 268 1.80 -12.56 5.68
N ILE A 269 2.01 -11.35 5.12
CA ILE A 269 0.93 -10.54 4.53
C ILE A 269 0.29 -11.25 3.33
N ALA A 270 1.08 -11.82 2.43
CA ALA A 270 0.59 -12.56 1.27
C ALA A 270 -0.18 -13.83 1.68
N LEU A 271 0.38 -14.61 2.62
CA LEU A 271 -0.27 -15.78 3.22
C LEU A 271 -1.56 -15.40 3.91
N ARG A 272 -1.60 -14.28 4.63
CA ARG A 272 -2.81 -13.78 5.27
C ARG A 272 -3.90 -13.50 4.24
N ARG A 273 -3.58 -12.79 3.15
CA ARG A 273 -4.53 -12.55 2.05
C ARG A 273 -5.06 -13.87 1.48
N GLU A 274 -4.16 -14.83 1.22
CA GLU A 274 -4.55 -16.14 0.73
C GLU A 274 -5.49 -16.84 1.73
N ILE A 275 -5.13 -16.93 3.02
CA ILE A 275 -5.92 -17.59 4.06
C ILE A 275 -7.31 -16.94 4.21
N THR A 276 -7.37 -15.60 4.20
CA THR A 276 -8.63 -14.85 4.30
C THR A 276 -9.51 -15.04 3.06
N ASN A 277 -8.93 -15.13 1.86
CA ASN A 277 -9.69 -15.18 0.61
C ASN A 277 -10.08 -16.61 0.17
N SER A 278 -9.41 -17.64 0.68
CA SER A 278 -9.61 -19.04 0.24
C SER A 278 -10.66 -19.81 1.04
N GLY A 279 -11.42 -19.13 1.89
CA GLY A 279 -12.62 -19.68 2.55
C GLY A 279 -12.31 -20.72 3.64
N PHE A 280 -11.12 -20.68 4.23
CA PHE A 280 -10.77 -21.55 5.36
C PHE A 280 -11.68 -21.28 6.57
N ARG A 281 -12.02 -22.35 7.29
CA ARG A 281 -12.86 -22.32 8.49
C ARG A 281 -12.01 -22.50 9.75
N ALA A 282 -12.59 -22.11 10.89
CA ALA A 282 -12.01 -22.40 12.20
C ALA A 282 -11.60 -23.88 12.31
N GLY A 283 -10.37 -24.13 12.77
CA GLY A 283 -9.81 -25.47 12.94
C GLY A 283 -9.12 -26.07 11.71
N ASP A 284 -9.29 -25.49 10.52
CA ASP A 284 -8.68 -25.99 9.28
C ASP A 284 -7.15 -26.05 9.41
N ARG A 285 -6.57 -27.18 8.98
CA ARG A 285 -5.12 -27.36 8.96
C ARG A 285 -4.51 -26.70 7.74
N LEU A 286 -3.48 -25.90 7.97
CA LEU A 286 -2.67 -25.30 6.93
C LEU A 286 -1.35 -26.07 6.79
N SER A 287 -1.13 -26.67 5.63
CA SER A 287 0.12 -27.39 5.34
C SER A 287 1.15 -26.43 4.74
N PRO A 288 2.32 -26.21 5.40
CA PRO A 288 3.38 -25.37 4.85
C PRO A 288 3.88 -25.87 3.50
N ARG A 289 3.87 -27.19 3.27
CA ARG A 289 4.26 -27.78 1.99
C ARG A 289 3.28 -27.42 0.88
N VAL A 290 1.98 -27.58 1.12
CA VAL A 290 0.95 -27.26 0.11
C VAL A 290 0.93 -25.77 -0.20
N LEU A 291 1.08 -24.91 0.81
CA LEU A 291 1.15 -23.46 0.62
C LEU A 291 2.43 -23.05 -0.11
N ALA A 292 3.59 -23.66 0.21
CA ALA A 292 4.83 -23.45 -0.53
C ALA A 292 4.70 -23.81 -2.01
N ASP A 293 4.13 -24.98 -2.31
CA ASP A 293 3.94 -25.43 -3.69
C ASP A 293 2.94 -24.53 -4.44
N ARG A 294 1.88 -24.04 -3.77
CA ARG A 294 0.90 -23.11 -4.37
C ARG A 294 1.48 -21.73 -4.65
N LEU A 295 2.27 -21.19 -3.71
CA LEU A 295 2.79 -19.82 -3.78
C LEU A 295 4.15 -19.74 -4.51
N GLY A 296 4.72 -20.88 -4.90
CA GLY A 296 6.04 -20.96 -5.53
C GLY A 296 7.21 -20.64 -4.59
N LEU A 297 6.98 -20.68 -3.27
CA LEU A 297 7.93 -20.30 -2.23
C LEU A 297 8.65 -21.52 -1.64
N SER A 298 9.79 -21.30 -1.00
CA SER A 298 10.44 -22.37 -0.22
C SER A 298 9.61 -22.75 1.02
N ARG A 299 9.63 -24.03 1.41
CA ARG A 299 8.94 -24.51 2.62
C ARG A 299 9.45 -23.81 3.89
N GLY A 300 10.73 -23.46 3.93
CA GLY A 300 11.34 -22.73 5.04
C GLY A 300 10.76 -21.33 5.18
N ALA A 301 10.66 -20.59 4.07
CA ALA A 301 10.12 -19.23 4.05
C ALA A 301 8.63 -19.20 4.45
N VAL A 302 7.82 -20.14 3.91
CA VAL A 302 6.41 -20.27 4.30
C VAL A 302 6.27 -20.61 5.78
N ARG A 303 7.06 -21.55 6.31
CA ARG A 303 6.99 -21.92 7.72
C ARG A 303 7.35 -20.75 8.65
N SER A 304 8.39 -19.98 8.33
CA SER A 304 8.74 -18.78 9.09
C SER A 304 7.63 -17.73 9.08
N ALA A 305 7.00 -17.52 7.92
CA ALA A 305 5.88 -16.59 7.80
C ALA A 305 4.62 -17.08 8.54
N MET A 306 4.34 -18.39 8.53
CA MET A 306 3.26 -18.98 9.31
C MET A 306 3.53 -18.90 10.81
N SER A 307 4.78 -19.09 11.27
CA SER A 307 5.17 -18.85 12.67
C SER A 307 4.93 -17.40 13.08
N ARG A 308 5.25 -16.44 12.21
CA ARG A 308 4.91 -15.03 12.47
C ARG A 308 3.40 -14.79 12.59
N LEU A 309 2.60 -15.46 11.75
CA LEU A 309 1.14 -15.40 11.87
C LEU A 309 0.63 -16.04 13.18
N VAL A 310 1.35 -17.02 13.75
CA VAL A 310 1.07 -17.54 15.09
C VAL A 310 1.38 -16.49 16.16
N ASP A 311 2.53 -15.82 16.06
CA ASP A 311 2.91 -14.75 16.99
C ASP A 311 1.90 -13.59 16.97
N ASP A 312 1.38 -13.25 15.78
CA ASP A 312 0.31 -12.24 15.60
C ASP A 312 -1.08 -12.75 16.07
N GLY A 313 -1.19 -14.03 16.45
CA GLY A 313 -2.42 -14.71 16.85
C GLY A 313 -3.45 -14.88 15.72
N LEU A 314 -2.97 -14.90 14.47
CA LEU A 314 -3.76 -15.13 13.27
C LEU A 314 -3.79 -16.62 12.87
N LEU A 315 -2.86 -17.42 13.40
CA LEU A 315 -2.82 -18.87 13.32
C LEU A 315 -2.59 -19.47 14.71
N ASP A 316 -2.99 -20.72 14.89
CA ASP A 316 -2.62 -21.54 16.04
C ASP A 316 -1.61 -22.64 15.63
N SER A 317 -0.70 -22.98 16.52
CA SER A 317 0.24 -24.11 16.35
C SER A 317 0.31 -25.05 17.56
N SER A 318 -0.56 -24.86 18.57
CA SER A 318 -0.57 -25.61 19.84
C SER A 318 -0.60 -27.14 19.66
N GLN A 319 -1.20 -27.63 18.56
CA GLN A 319 -1.37 -29.05 18.23
C GLN A 319 -0.29 -29.60 17.29
N GLY A 320 0.90 -28.98 17.24
CA GLY A 320 2.01 -29.40 16.38
C GLY A 320 1.76 -29.19 14.87
N SER A 321 0.70 -28.47 14.51
CA SER A 321 0.34 -28.11 13.13
C SER A 321 -0.26 -26.72 13.08
N PHE A 322 0.01 -25.95 12.02
CA PHE A 322 -0.62 -24.65 11.82
C PHE A 322 -2.11 -24.80 11.48
N ARG A 323 -2.95 -24.01 12.15
CA ARG A 323 -4.40 -24.02 11.97
C ARG A 323 -5.00 -22.63 12.01
N VAL A 324 -6.14 -22.48 11.37
CA VAL A 324 -6.99 -21.30 11.57
C VAL A 324 -7.61 -21.38 12.97
N PRO A 325 -7.44 -20.37 13.83
CA PRO A 325 -7.97 -20.41 15.19
C PRO A 325 -9.51 -20.38 15.18
N ALA A 326 -10.13 -20.95 16.20
CA ALA A 326 -11.53 -20.68 16.50
C ALA A 326 -11.66 -19.28 17.11
N VAL A 327 -12.80 -18.63 16.86
CA VAL A 327 -13.11 -17.31 17.43
C VAL A 327 -14.21 -17.50 18.46
N THR A 328 -13.91 -17.21 19.72
CA THR A 328 -14.86 -17.30 20.83
C THR A 328 -15.40 -15.92 21.22
N GLY A 329 -16.50 -15.88 21.98
CA GLY A 329 -17.03 -14.63 22.53
C GLY A 329 -16.04 -13.92 23.47
N ALA A 330 -15.24 -14.66 24.23
CA ALA A 330 -14.17 -14.09 25.05
C ALA A 330 -13.10 -13.39 24.19
N ASP A 331 -12.73 -13.99 23.05
CA ASP A 331 -11.79 -13.37 22.10
C ASP A 331 -12.34 -12.06 21.53
N VAL A 332 -13.65 -12.00 21.23
CA VAL A 332 -14.33 -10.79 20.76
C VAL A 332 -14.26 -9.69 21.82
N VAL A 333 -14.58 -10.01 23.09
CA VAL A 333 -14.52 -9.06 24.20
C VAL A 333 -13.11 -8.49 24.37
N ASP A 334 -12.09 -9.34 24.43
CA ASP A 334 -10.70 -8.92 24.63
C ASP A 334 -10.20 -8.01 23.49
N LEU A 335 -10.39 -8.46 22.24
CA LEU A 335 -9.97 -7.71 21.05
C LEU A 335 -10.66 -6.33 20.99
N TYR A 336 -11.97 -6.28 21.20
CA TYR A 336 -12.71 -5.03 21.10
C TYR A 336 -12.47 -4.11 22.29
N ALA A 337 -12.17 -4.64 23.49
CA ALA A 337 -11.78 -3.81 24.63
C ALA A 337 -10.46 -3.08 24.36
N ALA A 338 -9.47 -3.78 23.80
CA ALA A 338 -8.21 -3.16 23.40
C ALA A 338 -8.41 -2.09 22.32
N ARG A 339 -9.21 -2.40 21.28
CA ARG A 339 -9.52 -1.43 20.19
C ARG A 339 -10.27 -0.22 20.70
N LEU A 340 -11.21 -0.41 21.61
CA LEU A 340 -11.99 0.67 22.20
C LEU A 340 -11.06 1.70 22.85
N HIS A 341 -10.20 1.25 23.75
CA HIS A 341 -9.31 2.13 24.53
C HIS A 341 -8.24 2.80 23.67
N LEU A 342 -7.63 2.03 22.76
CA LEU A 342 -6.63 2.59 21.86
C LEU A 342 -7.24 3.61 20.90
N GLY A 343 -8.44 3.32 20.35
CA GLY A 343 -9.18 4.25 19.51
C GLY A 343 -9.55 5.55 20.21
N MET A 344 -9.93 5.50 21.50
CA MET A 344 -10.21 6.71 22.29
C MET A 344 -8.97 7.62 22.40
N VAL A 345 -7.79 7.05 22.62
CA VAL A 345 -6.53 7.82 22.67
C VAL A 345 -6.24 8.45 21.30
N LEU A 346 -6.38 7.68 20.23
CA LEU A 346 -6.14 8.16 18.85
C LEU A 346 -7.09 9.29 18.48
N LEU A 347 -8.38 9.18 18.77
CA LEU A 347 -9.38 10.21 18.46
C LEU A 347 -9.15 11.52 19.22
N ARG A 348 -8.75 11.43 20.50
CA ARG A 348 -8.37 12.62 21.29
C ARG A 348 -7.18 13.34 20.66
N ALA A 349 -6.19 12.60 20.16
CA ALA A 349 -5.07 13.18 19.44
C ALA A 349 -5.50 13.78 18.09
N CYS A 350 -6.35 13.09 17.31
CA CYS A 350 -6.84 13.62 16.03
C CYS A 350 -7.60 14.95 16.18
N ALA A 351 -8.37 15.13 17.26
CA ALA A 351 -9.17 16.33 17.48
C ALA A 351 -8.33 17.62 17.61
N VAL A 352 -7.04 17.50 17.94
CA VAL A 352 -6.11 18.65 18.04
C VAL A 352 -5.14 18.75 16.85
N GLN A 353 -5.22 17.83 15.89
CA GLN A 353 -4.35 17.85 14.71
C GLN A 353 -4.83 18.89 13.69
N PRO A 354 -3.91 19.49 12.91
CA PRO A 354 -4.27 20.38 11.81
C PRO A 354 -5.21 19.70 10.80
N ARG A 355 -6.21 20.44 10.31
CA ARG A 355 -7.22 19.91 9.37
C ARG A 355 -6.64 19.26 8.11
N HIS A 356 -5.49 19.71 7.63
CA HIS A 356 -4.85 19.11 6.45
C HIS A 356 -4.37 17.66 6.71
N GLN A 357 -4.02 17.31 7.95
CA GLN A 357 -3.68 15.93 8.30
C GLN A 357 -4.89 14.98 8.27
N MET A 358 -6.12 15.52 8.30
CA MET A 358 -7.35 14.73 8.19
C MET A 358 -7.76 14.46 6.73
N LEU A 359 -7.01 14.94 5.74
CA LEU A 359 -7.33 14.70 4.33
C LEU A 359 -7.41 13.19 3.99
N PRO A 360 -6.44 12.33 4.39
CA PRO A 360 -6.54 10.89 4.14
C PRO A 360 -7.78 10.26 4.79
N VAL A 361 -8.13 10.70 6.01
CA VAL A 361 -9.33 10.24 6.73
C VAL A 361 -10.62 10.60 5.99
N ARG A 362 -10.73 11.83 5.48
CA ARG A 362 -11.88 12.27 4.67
C ARG A 362 -12.04 11.44 3.40
N LEU A 363 -10.93 11.13 2.74
CA LEU A 363 -10.93 10.30 1.54
C LEU A 363 -11.35 8.87 1.86
N ALA A 364 -10.86 8.30 2.96
CA ALA A 364 -11.26 6.96 3.39
C ALA A 364 -12.75 6.90 3.75
N LEU A 365 -13.32 7.93 4.40
CA LEU A 365 -14.77 8.01 4.61
C LEU A 365 -15.53 8.03 3.27
N GLY A 366 -15.05 8.80 2.28
CA GLY A 366 -15.63 8.80 0.94
C GLY A 366 -15.61 7.40 0.29
N ALA A 367 -14.57 6.61 0.54
CA ALA A 367 -14.50 5.21 0.09
C ALA A 367 -15.52 4.31 0.81
N VAL A 368 -15.77 4.51 2.11
CA VAL A 368 -16.85 3.81 2.85
C VAL A 368 -18.21 4.13 2.25
N GLU A 369 -18.49 5.41 1.98
CA GLU A 369 -19.75 5.86 1.38
C GLU A 369 -19.94 5.33 -0.05
N ALA A 370 -18.86 5.28 -0.84
CA ALA A 370 -18.87 4.69 -2.17
C ALA A 370 -19.15 3.17 -2.11
N ALA A 371 -18.49 2.45 -1.19
CA ALA A 371 -18.73 1.02 -1.00
C ALA A 371 -20.18 0.74 -0.56
N ALA A 372 -20.75 1.58 0.31
CA ALA A 372 -22.13 1.44 0.79
C ALA A 372 -23.17 1.60 -0.32
N THR A 373 -22.84 2.37 -1.37
CA THR A 373 -23.76 2.67 -2.47
C THR A 373 -23.55 1.80 -3.71
N GLN A 374 -22.33 1.30 -3.96
CA GLN A 374 -21.95 0.62 -5.21
C GLN A 374 -21.17 -0.69 -5.05
N GLY A 375 -20.69 -1.02 -3.85
CA GLY A 375 -19.88 -2.20 -3.59
C GLY A 375 -20.71 -3.47 -3.38
N THR A 376 -20.02 -4.62 -3.29
CA THR A 376 -20.60 -5.74 -2.55
C THR A 376 -20.68 -5.33 -1.09
N ARG A 377 -21.68 -5.81 -0.36
CA ARG A 377 -21.87 -5.43 1.05
C ARG A 377 -20.68 -5.83 1.95
N SER A 378 -19.82 -6.76 1.52
CA SER A 378 -18.54 -7.11 2.16
C SER A 378 -17.45 -6.03 2.02
N ASP A 379 -17.51 -5.21 0.96
CA ASP A 379 -16.53 -4.16 0.69
C ASP A 379 -16.64 -2.99 1.69
N VAL A 380 -17.83 -2.77 2.25
CA VAL A 380 -18.09 -1.70 3.23
C VAL A 380 -17.32 -1.96 4.53
N GLY A 381 -17.31 -3.20 5.02
CA GLY A 381 -16.59 -3.53 6.26
C GLY A 381 -15.08 -3.36 6.10
N LEU A 382 -14.52 -3.70 4.94
CA LEU A 382 -13.09 -3.47 4.67
C LEU A 382 -12.75 -1.99 4.54
N ALA A 383 -13.61 -1.21 3.86
CA ALA A 383 -13.45 0.23 3.75
C ALA A 383 -13.54 0.92 5.12
N ASP A 384 -14.46 0.49 5.99
CA ASP A 384 -14.61 0.99 7.36
C ASP A 384 -13.33 0.76 8.17
N LEU A 385 -12.77 -0.46 8.14
CA LEU A 385 -11.51 -0.74 8.81
C LEU A 385 -10.34 0.11 8.28
N GLN A 386 -10.33 0.44 6.98
CA GLN A 386 -9.35 1.37 6.42
C GLN A 386 -9.56 2.79 6.93
N PHE A 387 -10.80 3.29 6.98
CA PHE A 387 -11.12 4.60 7.57
C PHE A 387 -10.62 4.72 9.02
N GLN A 388 -10.85 3.68 9.82
CA GLN A 388 -10.36 3.61 11.20
C GLN A 388 -8.83 3.59 11.27
N GLN A 389 -8.15 2.94 10.32
CA GLN A 389 -6.69 2.95 10.25
C GLN A 389 -6.15 4.33 9.87
N GLU A 390 -6.79 5.04 8.93
CA GLU A 390 -6.39 6.41 8.58
C GLU A 390 -6.55 7.37 9.75
N LEU A 391 -7.60 7.23 10.57
CA LEU A 391 -7.71 7.96 11.83
C LEU A 391 -6.51 7.68 12.74
N ALA A 392 -6.13 6.41 12.89
CA ALA A 392 -5.01 6.03 13.72
C ALA A 392 -3.69 6.67 13.25
N GLU A 393 -3.42 6.67 11.94
CA GLU A 393 -2.22 7.31 11.37
C GLU A 393 -2.25 8.83 11.51
N ALA A 394 -3.40 9.44 11.25
CA ALA A 394 -3.58 10.88 11.30
C ALA A 394 -3.50 11.45 12.73
N SER A 395 -3.52 10.60 13.76
CA SER A 395 -3.32 11.00 15.16
C SER A 395 -1.92 11.55 15.46
N GLY A 396 -0.91 11.16 14.64
CA GLY A 396 0.51 11.44 14.90
C GLY A 396 1.15 10.52 15.96
N LEU A 397 0.38 9.61 16.58
CA LEU A 397 0.86 8.68 17.61
C LEU A 397 1.34 7.37 16.98
N SER A 398 2.55 7.37 16.42
CA SER A 398 3.09 6.24 15.64
C SER A 398 3.06 4.89 16.37
N GLN A 399 3.36 4.85 17.67
CA GLN A 399 3.31 3.61 18.47
C GLN A 399 1.88 3.08 18.58
N SER A 400 0.93 3.95 18.92
CA SER A 400 -0.49 3.61 19.05
C SER A 400 -1.10 3.20 17.71
N ALA A 401 -0.73 3.89 16.63
CA ALA A 401 -1.19 3.56 15.28
C ALA A 401 -0.73 2.16 14.83
N ARG A 402 0.51 1.77 15.16
CA ARG A 402 1.01 0.40 14.91
C ARG A 402 0.26 -0.65 15.73
N GLY A 403 0.03 -0.39 17.02
CA GLY A 403 -0.77 -1.30 17.86
C GLY A 403 -2.19 -1.47 17.32
N PHE A 404 -2.82 -0.37 16.90
CA PHE A 404 -4.16 -0.38 16.33
C PHE A 404 -4.21 -1.16 15.02
N HIS A 405 -3.17 -1.05 14.18
CA HIS A 405 -3.03 -1.84 12.97
C HIS A 405 -3.01 -3.35 13.24
N ALA A 406 -2.23 -3.80 14.22
CA ALA A 406 -2.19 -5.21 14.62
C ALA A 406 -3.59 -5.72 15.05
N LEU A 407 -4.32 -4.93 15.83
CA LEU A 407 -5.68 -5.26 16.23
C LEU A 407 -6.65 -5.29 15.03
N THR A 408 -6.51 -4.35 14.08
CA THR A 408 -7.32 -4.32 12.85
C THR A 408 -7.12 -5.58 12.00
N LEU A 409 -5.88 -6.09 11.93
CA LEU A 409 -5.60 -7.35 11.23
C LEU A 409 -6.29 -8.55 11.89
N ARG A 410 -6.34 -8.57 13.23
CA ARG A 410 -7.05 -9.61 13.99
C ARG A 410 -8.57 -9.52 13.79
N VAL A 411 -9.14 -8.31 13.73
CA VAL A 411 -10.55 -8.11 13.37
C VAL A 411 -10.86 -8.67 11.98
N ARG A 412 -10.00 -8.44 10.98
CA ARG A 412 -10.19 -9.01 9.63
C ARG A 412 -10.20 -10.53 9.65
N MET A 413 -9.37 -11.15 10.47
CA MET A 413 -9.39 -12.60 10.66
C MET A 413 -10.71 -13.06 11.29
N PHE A 414 -11.20 -12.37 12.33
CA PHE A 414 -12.48 -12.72 12.96
C PHE A 414 -13.65 -12.61 11.98
N ILE A 415 -13.69 -11.54 11.17
CA ILE A 415 -14.69 -11.35 10.12
C ILE A 415 -14.69 -12.54 9.15
N ALA A 416 -13.51 -12.96 8.69
CA ALA A 416 -13.38 -14.05 7.73
C ALA A 416 -13.75 -15.42 8.33
N VAL A 417 -13.30 -15.70 9.56
CA VAL A 417 -13.59 -16.96 10.26
C VAL A 417 -15.07 -17.10 10.61
N LEU A 418 -15.69 -16.02 11.08
CA LEU A 418 -17.12 -15.99 11.43
C LEU A 418 -18.03 -15.88 10.20
N GLY A 419 -17.48 -15.60 9.01
CA GLY A 419 -18.26 -15.33 7.80
C GLY A 419 -19.19 -14.13 7.99
N LEU A 420 -18.74 -13.10 8.73
CA LEU A 420 -19.58 -12.00 9.19
C LEU A 420 -20.11 -11.19 8.00
N ASP A 421 -21.43 -11.01 7.96
CA ASP A 421 -22.10 -10.22 6.94
C ASP A 421 -22.49 -8.82 7.46
N TYR A 422 -21.75 -7.80 7.02
CA TYR A 422 -22.03 -6.41 7.37
C TYR A 422 -23.22 -5.80 6.63
N SER A 423 -23.84 -6.54 5.70
CA SER A 423 -24.99 -6.11 4.93
C SER A 423 -26.07 -5.35 5.71
N PRO A 424 -26.54 -5.85 6.88
CA PRO A 424 -27.63 -5.18 7.60
C PRO A 424 -27.17 -3.94 8.38
N ALA A 425 -25.86 -3.70 8.47
CA ALA A 425 -25.26 -2.63 9.26
C ALA A 425 -24.70 -1.47 8.42
N VAL A 426 -24.73 -1.56 7.08
CA VAL A 426 -24.10 -0.58 6.16
C VAL A 426 -24.47 0.87 6.47
N GLU A 427 -25.77 1.19 6.56
CA GLU A 427 -26.22 2.57 6.83
C GLU A 427 -25.71 3.09 8.18
N ARG A 428 -25.65 2.21 9.18
CA ARG A 428 -25.18 2.53 10.53
C ARG A 428 -23.68 2.77 10.54
N ILE A 429 -22.90 1.92 9.88
CA ILE A 429 -21.44 2.07 9.72
C ILE A 429 -21.12 3.45 9.15
N VAL A 430 -21.76 3.80 8.02
CA VAL A 430 -21.58 5.10 7.37
C VAL A 430 -22.00 6.25 8.30
N SER A 431 -23.13 6.13 9.00
CA SER A 431 -23.59 7.15 9.94
C SER A 431 -22.62 7.37 11.10
N ASP A 432 -22.09 6.29 11.68
CA ASP A 432 -21.13 6.34 12.78
C ASP A 432 -19.80 6.97 12.33
N ASP A 433 -19.28 6.60 11.15
CA ASP A 433 -18.03 7.15 10.63
C ASP A 433 -18.13 8.65 10.31
N ARG A 434 -19.26 9.09 9.77
CA ARG A 434 -19.55 10.52 9.59
C ARG A 434 -19.53 11.27 10.92
N ARG A 435 -20.21 10.74 11.94
CA ARG A 435 -20.25 11.35 13.28
C ARG A 435 -18.87 11.48 13.89
N ILE A 436 -18.06 10.42 13.79
CA ILE A 436 -16.68 10.41 14.29
C ILE A 436 -15.86 11.50 13.60
N LEU A 437 -15.86 11.54 12.26
CA LEU A 437 -15.06 12.51 11.52
C LEU A 437 -15.54 13.95 11.74
N SER A 438 -16.84 14.19 11.75
CA SER A 438 -17.41 15.53 12.03
C SER A 438 -16.99 16.04 13.40
N ALA A 439 -17.03 15.18 14.44
CA ALA A 439 -16.60 15.55 15.78
C ALA A 439 -15.09 15.87 15.84
N VAL A 440 -14.25 15.05 15.20
CA VAL A 440 -12.80 15.30 15.09
C VAL A 440 -12.52 16.62 14.39
N LEU A 441 -13.18 16.92 13.27
CA LEU A 441 -12.97 18.17 12.52
C LEU A 441 -13.45 19.43 13.26
N ALA A 442 -14.40 19.26 14.18
CA ALA A 442 -14.88 20.30 15.09
C ALA A 442 -13.98 20.47 16.33
N GLY A 443 -12.98 19.59 16.53
CA GLY A 443 -12.16 19.56 17.73
C GLY A 443 -12.86 19.01 18.97
N ASP A 444 -14.05 18.41 18.83
CA ASP A 444 -14.80 17.81 19.94
C ASP A 444 -14.40 16.34 20.13
N ALA A 445 -13.29 16.16 20.84
CA ALA A 445 -12.76 14.84 21.16
C ALA A 445 -13.77 13.95 21.90
N GLU A 446 -14.59 14.52 22.79
CA GLU A 446 -15.53 13.76 23.61
C GLU A 446 -16.73 13.30 22.78
N ALA A 447 -17.22 14.10 21.82
CA ALA A 447 -18.20 13.62 20.84
C ALA A 447 -17.65 12.51 19.96
N ALA A 448 -16.39 12.62 19.51
CA ALA A 448 -15.74 11.57 18.72
C ALA A 448 -15.63 10.26 19.52
N VAL A 449 -15.21 10.34 20.78
CA VAL A 449 -15.13 9.18 21.70
C VAL A 449 -16.49 8.55 21.96
N ARG A 450 -17.55 9.34 22.16
CA ARG A 450 -18.92 8.81 22.32
C ARG A 450 -19.39 8.06 21.08
N ALA A 451 -19.18 8.62 19.89
CA ALA A 451 -19.52 7.98 18.62
C ALA A 451 -18.73 6.68 18.41
N TRP A 452 -17.43 6.69 18.74
CA TRP A 452 -16.58 5.50 18.72
C TRP A 452 -17.09 4.40 19.64
N ARG A 453 -17.37 4.71 20.91
CA ARG A 453 -17.93 3.72 21.86
C ARG A 453 -19.18 3.04 21.33
N LEU A 454 -20.12 3.82 20.79
CA LEU A 454 -21.35 3.29 20.20
C LEU A 454 -21.07 2.37 19.00
N LYS A 455 -20.16 2.78 18.10
CA LYS A 455 -19.76 1.97 16.94
C LYS A 455 -19.16 0.63 17.36
N LEU A 456 -18.30 0.62 18.38
CA LEU A 456 -17.62 -0.60 18.85
C LEU A 456 -18.59 -1.52 19.59
N ASP A 457 -19.51 -0.97 20.38
CA ASP A 457 -20.58 -1.74 21.02
C ASP A 457 -21.48 -2.44 19.99
N ASN A 458 -21.85 -1.73 18.92
CA ASN A 458 -22.60 -2.32 17.79
C ASN A 458 -21.84 -3.49 17.14
N ALA A 459 -20.53 -3.35 16.96
CA ALA A 459 -19.69 -4.38 16.37
C ALA A 459 -19.56 -5.62 17.29
N VAL A 460 -19.38 -5.42 18.60
CA VAL A 460 -19.34 -6.52 19.59
C VAL A 460 -20.67 -7.26 19.62
N ARG A 461 -21.82 -6.56 19.64
CA ARG A 461 -23.14 -7.21 19.60
C ARG A 461 -23.31 -8.09 18.36
N HIS A 462 -22.85 -7.61 17.20
CA HIS A 462 -22.95 -8.37 15.95
C HIS A 462 -22.04 -9.60 15.97
N MET A 463 -20.75 -9.45 16.31
CA MET A 463 -19.81 -10.58 16.32
C MET A 463 -20.15 -11.63 17.38
N SER A 464 -20.56 -11.19 18.56
CA SER A 464 -20.88 -12.10 19.67
C SER A 464 -22.16 -12.90 19.42
N ALA A 465 -23.07 -12.40 18.56
CA ALA A 465 -24.21 -13.19 18.11
C ALA A 465 -23.80 -14.39 17.22
N LEU A 466 -22.65 -14.30 16.53
CA LEU A 466 -22.08 -15.39 15.73
C LEU A 466 -21.08 -16.26 16.51
N ALA A 467 -20.55 -15.75 17.63
CA ALA A 467 -19.66 -16.46 18.54
C ALA A 467 -20.20 -16.39 19.99
N PRO A 468 -21.35 -17.00 20.27
CA PRO A 468 -22.02 -16.85 21.57
C PRO A 468 -21.28 -17.57 22.71
N GLU A 469 -20.51 -18.60 22.39
CA GLU A 469 -19.75 -19.36 23.38
C GLU A 469 -18.78 -18.45 24.11
N SER A 470 -18.82 -18.46 25.45
CA SER A 470 -17.97 -17.67 26.35
C SER A 470 -18.09 -16.15 26.24
N PHE A 471 -19.09 -15.60 25.54
CA PHE A 471 -19.33 -14.15 25.55
C PHE A 471 -19.82 -13.66 26.92
N ASP A 472 -19.07 -12.75 27.53
CA ASP A 472 -19.42 -12.10 28.81
C ASP A 472 -19.89 -10.66 28.58
N ALA A 473 -21.21 -10.47 28.54
CA ALA A 473 -21.84 -9.18 28.34
C ALA A 473 -21.62 -8.21 29.53
N GLU A 474 -21.48 -8.73 30.76
CA GLU A 474 -21.26 -7.90 31.94
C GLU A 474 -19.82 -7.38 31.97
N LEU A 475 -18.85 -8.23 31.62
CA LEU A 475 -17.47 -7.81 31.42
C LEU A 475 -17.36 -6.74 30.32
N TRP A 476 -17.98 -6.96 29.16
CA TRP A 476 -18.01 -5.96 28.10
C TRP A 476 -18.59 -4.62 28.58
N SER A 477 -19.74 -4.64 29.27
CA SER A 477 -20.36 -3.43 29.83
C SER A 477 -19.45 -2.69 30.82
N ARG A 478 -18.65 -3.40 31.60
CA ARG A 478 -17.67 -2.79 32.52
C ARG A 478 -16.50 -2.15 31.77
N LEU A 479 -16.01 -2.82 30.73
CA LEU A 479 -14.89 -2.35 29.90
C LEU A 479 -15.30 -1.21 28.95
N SER A 480 -16.58 -1.10 28.58
CA SER A 480 -17.05 -0.13 27.60
C SER A 480 -17.50 1.23 28.17
N ARG A 481 -17.49 1.39 29.50
CA ARG A 481 -17.97 2.60 30.21
C ARG A 481 -17.04 3.80 30.12
#